data_AF-A0A7Y2DGS7-F1
#
_entry.id   AF-A0A7Y2DGS7-F1
#
_cell.length_a   1.000
_cell.length_b   1.000
_cell.length_c   1.000
_cell.angle_alpha   90.00
_cell.angle_beta   90.00
_cell.angle_gamma   90.00
#
_symmetry.space_group_name_H-M   'P 1'
#
loop_
_entity.id
_entity.type
_entity.pdbx_description
1 polymer ?
#
loop_
_entity_poly.entity_id
_entity_poly.type
_entity_poly.pdbx_seq_one_letter_code
_entity_poly.pdbx_strand_id
1 'polypeptide(L)'
;SFETLVNLADEDFGMTLLPFLNTLELDDKKSKNLKYFDNPSPAREVSLIYHKSELKIQITEALRDVIASIVRGAIAFQDVKIISPLNK
;
A
#
# COMPACT_ATOMS: atom_id res chain seq x y z
N SER A 1 13.31 7.27 1.52
CA SER A 1 12.16 7.10 0.60
C SER A 1 12.08 5.63 0.19
N PHE A 2 10.92 5.11 -0.25
CA PHE A 2 10.87 3.76 -0.85
C PHE A 2 11.77 3.65 -2.07
N GLU A 3 11.83 4.70 -2.88
CA GLU A 3 12.75 4.80 -4.01
C GLU A 3 14.22 4.55 -3.61
N THR A 4 14.66 5.16 -2.49
CA THR A 4 16.00 4.93 -1.94
C THR A 4 16.22 3.45 -1.59
N LEU A 5 15.24 2.80 -0.97
CA LEU A 5 15.33 1.39 -0.60
C LEU A 5 15.36 0.48 -1.83
N VAL A 6 14.61 0.82 -2.87
CA VAL A 6 14.63 0.12 -4.16
C VAL A 6 15.99 0.27 -4.83
N ASN A 7 16.53 1.49 -4.89
CA ASN A 7 17.83 1.74 -5.52
C ASN A 7 18.96 1.02 -4.79
N LEU A 8 18.95 0.98 -3.46
CA LEU A 8 19.93 0.20 -2.69
C LEU A 8 19.83 -1.30 -3.00
N ALA A 9 18.60 -1.85 -3.09
CA ALA A 9 18.41 -3.25 -3.46
C ALA A 9 18.88 -3.54 -4.90
N ASP A 10 18.64 -2.62 -5.84
CA ASP A 10 19.10 -2.72 -7.23
C ASP A 10 20.64 -2.61 -7.36
N GLU A 11 21.31 -1.95 -6.41
CA GLU A 11 22.77 -1.83 -6.29
C GLU A 11 23.42 -2.95 -5.45
N ASP A 12 22.74 -4.10 -5.33
CA ASP A 12 23.21 -5.29 -4.61
C ASP A 12 23.39 -5.13 -3.08
N PHE A 13 22.78 -4.11 -2.44
CA PHE A 13 22.76 -3.97 -0.97
C PHE A 13 21.67 -4.81 -0.28
N GLY A 14 21.20 -5.88 -0.94
CA GLY A 14 20.26 -6.85 -0.38
C GLY A 14 18.84 -6.70 -0.92
N MET A 15 17.85 -6.86 -0.04
CA MET A 15 16.42 -6.85 -0.41
C MET A 15 15.66 -5.85 0.45
N THR A 16 14.54 -5.36 -0.09
CA THR A 16 13.60 -4.52 0.66
C THR A 16 12.16 -5.01 0.51
N LEU A 17 11.28 -4.52 1.36
CA LEU A 17 9.85 -4.79 1.33
C LEU A 17 9.12 -3.57 0.77
N LEU A 18 8.25 -3.79 -0.22
CA LEU A 18 7.42 -2.72 -0.79
C LEU A 18 5.94 -2.93 -0.48
N PRO A 19 5.21 -1.88 -0.08
CA PRO A 19 3.76 -1.89 -0.13
C PRO A 19 3.27 -2.07 -1.57
N PHE A 20 2.13 -2.74 -1.73
CA PHE A 20 1.57 -3.06 -3.04
C PHE A 20 1.45 -1.84 -3.97
N LEU A 21 0.94 -0.70 -3.49
CA LEU A 21 0.77 0.47 -4.36
C LEU A 21 2.09 1.03 -4.90
N ASN A 22 3.20 0.88 -4.16
CA ASN A 22 4.52 1.31 -4.63
C ASN A 22 5.08 0.40 -5.72
N THR A 23 4.61 -0.85 -5.83
CA THR A 23 5.05 -1.74 -6.91
C THR A 23 4.40 -1.38 -8.26
N LEU A 24 3.28 -0.65 -8.25
CA LEU A 24 2.57 -0.21 -9.47
C LEU A 24 3.33 0.89 -10.24
N GLU A 25 4.24 1.59 -9.57
CA GLU A 25 5.04 2.68 -10.15
C GLU A 25 6.39 2.20 -10.68
N LEU A 26 6.73 0.92 -10.50
CA LEU A 26 8.00 0.36 -10.98
C LEU A 26 7.98 0.19 -12.49
N ASP A 27 9.13 0.46 -13.12
CA ASP A 27 9.31 0.18 -14.54
C ASP A 27 9.38 -1.35 -14.82
N ASP A 28 9.28 -1.72 -16.08
CA ASP A 28 9.30 -3.13 -16.52
C ASP A 28 10.61 -3.87 -16.16
N LYS A 29 11.70 -3.15 -15.94
CA LYS A 29 12.99 -3.76 -15.58
C LYS A 29 13.00 -4.11 -14.10
N LYS A 30 12.64 -3.17 -13.24
CA LYS A 30 12.57 -3.35 -11.78
C LYS A 30 11.46 -4.31 -11.37
N SER A 31 10.34 -4.30 -12.09
CA SER A 31 9.20 -5.20 -11.84
C SER A 31 9.58 -6.68 -11.95
N LYS A 32 10.61 -7.04 -12.74
CA LYS A 32 11.10 -8.42 -12.85
C LYS A 32 11.78 -8.93 -11.58
N ASN A 33 12.23 -8.02 -10.70
CA ASN A 33 12.90 -8.36 -9.45
C ASN A 33 11.91 -8.54 -8.29
N LEU A 34 10.62 -8.22 -8.49
CA LEU A 34 9.59 -8.40 -7.47
C LEU A 34 9.37 -9.88 -7.16
N LYS A 35 9.31 -10.18 -5.87
CA LYS A 35 8.91 -11.49 -5.34
C LYS A 35 7.73 -11.31 -4.40
N TYR A 36 6.60 -11.90 -4.76
CA TYR A 36 5.39 -11.86 -3.94
C TYR A 36 5.42 -12.94 -2.86
N PHE A 37 4.74 -12.68 -1.75
CA PHE A 37 4.54 -13.66 -0.69
C PHE A 37 3.57 -14.76 -1.13
N ASP A 38 3.79 -15.96 -0.62
CA ASP A 38 2.79 -17.02 -0.69
C ASP A 38 1.56 -16.67 0.15
N ASN A 39 0.41 -17.24 -0.21
CA ASN A 39 -0.82 -17.03 0.55
C ASN A 39 -0.74 -17.69 1.94
N PRO A 40 -1.24 -17.02 3.00
CA PRO A 40 -1.79 -15.67 3.00
C PRO A 40 -0.69 -14.60 3.06
N SER A 41 -0.74 -13.64 2.13
CA SER A 41 0.21 -12.52 2.12
C SER A 41 0.02 -11.62 3.34
N PRO A 42 1.09 -11.00 3.87
CA PRO A 42 0.96 -10.06 4.99
C PRO A 42 0.14 -8.83 4.57
N ALA A 43 -0.66 -8.30 5.50
CA ALA A 43 -1.46 -7.10 5.29
C ALA A 43 -1.08 -5.99 6.28
N ARG A 44 -1.41 -4.75 5.90
CA ARG A 44 -1.31 -3.56 6.77
C ARG A 44 -2.65 -2.83 6.79
N GLU A 45 -2.94 -2.18 7.91
CA GLU A 45 -4.06 -1.22 8.01
C GLU A 45 -3.55 0.21 7.76
N VAL A 46 -4.33 0.99 7.02
CA VAL A 46 -4.10 2.43 6.83
C VAL A 46 -5.31 3.17 7.34
N SER A 47 -5.12 4.02 8.34
CA SER A 47 -6.21 4.71 9.04
C SER A 47 -5.99 6.22 9.01
N LEU A 48 -7.09 6.98 8.96
CA LEU A 48 -7.07 8.43 9.06
C LEU A 48 -7.23 8.84 10.52
N ILE A 49 -6.25 9.56 11.07
CA ILE A 49 -6.30 10.08 12.43
C ILE A 49 -6.68 11.56 12.39
N TYR A 50 -7.62 11.97 13.22
CA TYR A 50 -8.10 13.34 13.33
C TYR A 50 -8.38 13.71 14.79
N HIS A 51 -8.47 15.01 15.06
CA HIS A 51 -8.68 15.51 16.42
C HIS A 51 -10.07 15.14 16.97
N LYS A 52 -10.10 14.73 18.25
CA LYS A 52 -11.32 14.25 18.94
C LYS A 52 -12.47 15.25 18.99
N SER A 53 -12.20 16.55 18.81
CA SER A 53 -13.26 17.57 18.79
C SER A 53 -14.17 17.49 17.57
N GLU A 54 -13.79 16.75 16.52
CA GLU A 54 -14.64 16.43 15.36
C GLU A 54 -15.25 17.64 14.63
N LEU A 55 -14.66 18.83 14.82
CA LEU A 55 -15.18 20.11 14.31
C LEU A 55 -15.40 20.16 12.79
N LYS A 56 -14.77 19.24 12.04
CA LYS A 56 -14.83 19.14 10.58
C LYS A 56 -15.10 17.72 10.09
N ILE A 57 -15.85 16.93 10.86
CA ILE A 57 -16.05 15.49 10.57
C ILE A 57 -16.55 15.22 9.14
N GLN A 58 -17.46 16.05 8.60
CA GLN A 58 -17.93 15.91 7.21
C GLN A 58 -16.81 15.96 6.17
N ILE A 59 -15.78 16.79 6.42
CA ILE A 59 -14.60 16.88 5.54
C ILE A 59 -13.72 15.65 5.70
N THR A 60 -13.52 15.19 6.94
CA THR A 60 -12.77 13.95 7.24
C THR A 60 -13.41 12.73 6.55
N GLU A 61 -14.73 12.61 6.62
CA GLU A 61 -15.52 11.54 6.00
C GLU A 61 -15.40 11.60 4.47
N ALA A 62 -15.61 12.77 3.87
CA ALA A 62 -15.46 12.96 2.43
C ALA A 62 -14.03 12.61 1.95
N LEU A 63 -12.99 13.01 2.70
CA LEU A 63 -11.60 12.67 2.39
C LEU A 63 -11.36 11.16 2.46
N ARG A 64 -11.85 10.49 3.53
CA ARG A 64 -11.74 9.04 3.67
C ARG A 64 -12.40 8.34 2.48
N ASP A 65 -13.59 8.77 2.09
CA ASP A 65 -14.35 8.14 1.01
C ASP A 65 -13.64 8.30 -0.34
N VAL A 66 -13.05 9.48 -0.60
CA VAL A 66 -12.22 9.72 -1.80
C VAL A 66 -10.99 8.80 -1.81
N ILE A 67 -10.23 8.73 -0.70
CA ILE A 67 -9.06 7.85 -0.59
C ILE A 67 -9.46 6.39 -0.82
N ALA A 68 -10.50 5.92 -0.14
CA ALA A 68 -10.96 4.54 -0.23
C ALA A 68 -11.46 4.19 -1.64
N SER A 69 -12.13 5.13 -2.32
CA SER A 69 -12.57 4.98 -3.71
C SER A 69 -11.39 4.79 -4.66
N ILE A 70 -10.37 5.66 -4.56
CA ILE A 70 -9.18 5.60 -5.42
C ILE A 70 -8.41 4.30 -5.18
N VAL A 71 -8.20 3.91 -3.91
CA VAL A 71 -7.47 2.70 -3.55
C VAL A 71 -8.21 1.44 -4.02
N ARG A 72 -9.53 1.36 -3.85
CA ARG A 72 -10.33 0.25 -4.41
C ARG A 72 -10.22 0.18 -5.92
N GLY A 73 -10.27 1.32 -6.61
CA GLY A 73 -10.06 1.38 -8.06
C GLY A 73 -8.69 0.86 -8.48
N ALA A 74 -7.61 1.25 -7.78
CA ALA A 74 -6.26 0.79 -8.06
C ALA A 74 -6.06 -0.73 -7.82
N ILE A 75 -6.75 -1.29 -6.83
CA ILE A 75 -6.59 -2.70 -6.43
C ILE A 75 -7.50 -3.66 -7.20
N ALA A 76 -8.69 -3.23 -7.62
CA ALA A 76 -9.68 -4.09 -8.28
C ALA A 76 -9.17 -4.76 -9.57
N PHE A 77 -8.14 -4.20 -10.21
CA PHE A 77 -7.55 -4.76 -11.43
C PHE A 77 -6.57 -5.92 -11.19
N GLN A 78 -6.16 -6.17 -9.95
CA GLN A 78 -5.07 -7.10 -9.62
C GLN A 78 -5.50 -8.23 -8.66
N ASP A 79 -6.81 -8.39 -8.40
CA ASP A 79 -7.38 -9.46 -7.54
C ASP A 79 -6.71 -9.61 -6.16
N VAL A 80 -6.28 -8.49 -5.55
CA VAL A 80 -5.68 -8.52 -4.22
C VAL A 80 -6.76 -8.81 -3.17
N LYS A 81 -6.62 -9.93 -2.45
CA LYS A 81 -7.50 -10.25 -1.33
C LYS A 81 -7.29 -9.26 -0.19
N ILE A 82 -8.32 -8.45 0.10
CA ILE A 82 -8.34 -7.57 1.26
C ILE A 82 -8.54 -8.44 2.50
N ILE A 83 -7.49 -8.59 3.31
CA ILE A 83 -7.50 -9.33 4.56
C ILE A 83 -7.26 -8.39 5.75
N SER A 84 -7.88 -8.70 6.89
CA SER A 84 -7.60 -8.00 8.14
C SER A 84 -6.19 -8.34 8.62
N PRO A 85 -5.36 -7.35 9.00
CA PRO A 85 -4.06 -7.63 9.62
C PRO A 85 -4.19 -8.12 11.07
N LEU A 86 -5.36 -7.95 11.70
CA LEU A 86 -5.66 -8.54 13.00
C LEU A 86 -6.06 -10.01 12.79
N ASN A 87 -5.22 -10.94 13.25
CA ASN A 87 -5.56 -12.36 13.35
C ASN A 87 -6.76 -12.52 14.30
N LYS A 88 -7.92 -12.88 13.77
CA LYS A 88 -8.96 -13.57 14.54
C LYS A 88 -8.94 -15.03 14.15
#